data_AF-A0A7S3JFE3-F1
#
_entry.id   AF-A0A7S3JFE3-F1
#
_cell.length_a   1.000
_cell.length_b   1.000
_cell.length_c   1.000
_cell.angle_alpha   90.00
_cell.angle_beta   90.00
_cell.angle_gamma   90.00
#
_symmetry.space_group_name_H-M   'P 1'
#
loop_
_entity.id
_entity.type
_entity.pdbx_description
1 polymer ?
#
loop_
_entity_poly.entity_id
_entity_poly.type
_entity_poly.pdbx_seq_one_letter_code
_entity_poly.pdbx_strand_id
1 'polypeptide(L)'
;MTTEVLQSMLYRGADILKDIDCVVFDEAHYLADPDRGYVWEEVIIMLPEHINIVLLSATLPNYRELADWVGRIRRKKVYIEITYFRPVPLNHYIIAGKKMTLVKEGDKQFNKELVKSIFQEALVKKEKAQANKRGKHLKDKKKKDGDKVAQDKKPEEGKDAQTEGGNTEASEKKENDEAKEGESSDDDEDSEEESSDEEETKDTSGQTPVDIAAIKDQANQPEKTKLTSNQKRYQKKAQKMQKKSDLKHKTSGGPKMNKSNNDLKQNINLVIEKELYPCVVFVFSKKQCNELALGCVGLDALTSREKSKAKRFFKSAISKLDEADRNIHQIKEIEYC
;
A
#
# COMPACT_ATOMS: atom_id res chain seq x y z
N MET A 1 -22.76 -14.21 10.99
CA MET A 1 -23.75 -13.37 10.29
C MET A 1 -23.23 -11.95 10.31
N THR A 2 -23.39 -11.14 9.26
CA THR A 2 -22.99 -9.72 9.32
C THR A 2 -24.07 -8.89 10.01
N THR A 3 -23.72 -7.69 10.47
CA THR A 3 -24.66 -6.78 11.13
C THR A 3 -25.83 -6.41 10.22
N GLU A 4 -25.61 -6.26 8.90
CA GLU A 4 -26.67 -5.97 7.91
C GLU A 4 -27.66 -7.12 7.76
N VAL A 5 -27.19 -8.36 7.83
CA VAL A 5 -28.09 -9.52 7.76
C VAL A 5 -28.95 -9.57 9.01
N LEU A 6 -28.39 -9.29 10.19
CA LEU A 6 -29.16 -9.18 11.43
C LEU A 6 -30.17 -8.02 11.38
N GLN A 7 -29.75 -6.86 10.89
CA GLN A 7 -30.62 -5.70 10.64
C GLN A 7 -31.79 -6.08 9.71
N SER A 8 -31.51 -6.77 8.60
CA SER A 8 -32.54 -7.25 7.67
C SER A 8 -33.51 -8.24 8.35
N MET A 9 -33.01 -9.11 9.23
CA MET A 9 -33.85 -10.04 10.00
C MET A 9 -34.73 -9.31 11.00
N LEU A 10 -34.24 -8.23 11.62
CA LEU A 10 -35.02 -7.37 12.51
C LEU A 10 -36.13 -6.65 11.75
N TYR A 11 -35.82 -6.03 10.61
CA TYR A 11 -36.81 -5.37 9.75
C TYR A 11 -37.89 -6.33 9.23
N ARG A 12 -37.52 -7.59 8.96
CA ARG A 12 -38.46 -8.63 8.49
C ARG A 12 -39.21 -9.34 9.63
N GLY A 13 -38.89 -9.06 10.89
CA GLY A 13 -39.49 -9.75 12.03
C GLY A 13 -39.23 -11.25 12.03
N ALA A 14 -38.01 -11.68 11.69
CA ALA A 14 -37.67 -13.09 11.55
C ALA A 14 -37.96 -13.89 12.84
N ASP A 15 -38.70 -15.00 12.72
CA ASP A 15 -39.16 -15.79 13.87
C ASP A 15 -38.03 -16.29 14.78
N ILE A 16 -36.85 -16.57 14.20
CA ILE A 16 -35.67 -17.02 14.94
C ILE A 16 -35.22 -16.04 16.04
N LEU A 17 -35.58 -14.75 15.93
CA LEU A 17 -35.27 -13.75 16.96
C LEU A 17 -35.99 -14.02 18.29
N LYS A 18 -37.09 -14.78 18.27
CA LYS A 18 -37.85 -15.17 19.47
C LYS A 18 -37.07 -16.16 20.35
N ASP A 19 -36.18 -16.95 19.75
CA ASP A 19 -35.42 -18.01 20.43
C ASP A 19 -33.97 -17.58 20.73
N ILE A 20 -33.60 -16.33 20.45
CA ILE A 20 -32.26 -15.80 20.71
C ILE A 20 -32.25 -15.05 22.04
N ASP A 21 -31.37 -15.46 22.95
CA ASP A 21 -31.19 -14.79 24.25
C ASP A 21 -30.07 -13.75 24.26
N CYS A 22 -29.13 -13.83 23.32
CA CYS A 22 -27.93 -13.00 23.31
C CYS A 22 -27.41 -12.73 21.90
N VAL A 23 -27.01 -11.50 21.64
CA VAL A 23 -26.29 -11.09 20.43
C VAL A 23 -24.90 -10.60 20.83
N VAL A 24 -23.88 -11.17 20.17
CA VAL A 24 -22.49 -10.77 20.33
C VAL A 24 -22.11 -9.85 19.18
N PHE A 25 -21.68 -8.65 19.54
CA PHE A 25 -21.17 -7.64 18.65
C PHE A 25 -19.64 -7.62 18.78
N ASP A 26 -18.96 -8.13 17.76
CA ASP A 26 -17.50 -8.24 17.73
C ASP A 26 -16.87 -7.04 17.01
N GLU A 27 -15.77 -6.52 17.55
CA GLU A 27 -15.12 -5.29 17.08
C GLU A 27 -16.01 -4.04 17.15
N ALA A 28 -16.64 -3.80 18.30
CA ALA A 28 -17.55 -2.67 18.52
C ALA A 28 -16.91 -1.27 18.32
N HIS A 29 -15.60 -1.17 18.07
CA HIS A 29 -14.98 0.07 17.60
C HIS A 29 -15.48 0.50 16.20
N TYR A 30 -16.11 -0.40 15.42
CA TYR A 30 -16.79 -0.07 14.17
C TYR A 30 -18.04 0.81 14.34
N LEU A 31 -18.56 1.00 15.57
CA LEU A 31 -19.62 2.01 15.81
C LEU A 31 -19.18 3.42 15.44
N ALA A 32 -17.87 3.72 15.49
CA ALA A 32 -17.33 5.01 15.08
C ALA A 32 -17.08 5.13 13.55
N ASP A 33 -17.38 4.08 12.78
CA ASP A 33 -17.23 4.10 11.33
C ASP A 33 -18.30 4.99 10.67
N PRO A 34 -17.93 6.05 9.92
CA PRO A 34 -18.92 6.96 9.33
C PRO A 34 -19.84 6.31 8.30
N ASP A 35 -19.34 5.31 7.58
CA ASP A 35 -20.05 4.69 6.46
C ASP A 35 -20.92 3.52 6.91
N ARG A 36 -20.64 2.93 8.08
CA ARG A 36 -21.29 1.68 8.54
C ARG A 36 -21.77 1.68 9.98
N GLY A 37 -21.38 2.66 10.79
CA GLY A 37 -21.73 2.76 12.21
C GLY A 37 -23.23 2.84 12.46
N TYR A 38 -23.99 3.50 11.57
CA TYR A 38 -25.45 3.63 11.70
C TYR A 38 -26.18 2.27 11.72
N VAL A 39 -25.68 1.27 10.97
CA VAL A 39 -26.26 -0.09 10.94
C VAL A 39 -26.18 -0.72 12.34
N TRP A 40 -25.10 -0.47 13.06
CA TRP A 40 -24.91 -0.98 14.41
C TRP A 40 -25.86 -0.31 15.40
N GLU A 41 -25.99 1.01 15.31
CA GLU A 41 -26.91 1.77 16.16
C GLU A 41 -28.35 1.31 15.99
N GLU A 42 -28.81 1.18 14.74
CA GLU A 42 -30.15 0.69 14.42
C GLU A 42 -30.40 -0.70 14.99
N VAL A 43 -29.47 -1.63 14.81
CA VAL A 43 -29.62 -3.00 15.35
C VAL A 43 -29.71 -2.96 16.88
N ILE A 44 -28.84 -2.21 17.56
CA ILE A 44 -28.88 -2.10 19.04
C ILE A 44 -30.24 -1.55 19.50
N ILE A 45 -30.77 -0.53 18.82
CA ILE A 45 -32.08 0.05 19.13
C ILE A 45 -33.21 -0.96 18.89
N MET A 46 -33.21 -1.64 17.74
CA MET A 46 -34.32 -2.50 17.29
C MET A 46 -34.37 -3.89 17.95
N LEU A 47 -33.30 -4.35 18.59
CA LEU A 47 -33.28 -5.68 19.20
C LEU A 47 -34.46 -5.88 20.17
N PRO A 48 -35.16 -7.03 20.18
CA PRO A 48 -36.21 -7.30 21.16
C PRO A 48 -35.70 -7.23 22.62
N GLU A 49 -36.58 -6.88 23.56
CA GLU A 49 -36.23 -6.62 24.96
C GLU A 49 -35.65 -7.86 25.68
N HIS A 50 -36.05 -9.07 25.30
CA HIS A 50 -35.51 -10.30 25.90
C HIS A 50 -34.02 -10.51 25.54
N ILE A 51 -33.56 -10.00 24.39
CA ILE A 51 -32.20 -10.22 23.90
C ILE A 51 -31.19 -9.41 24.70
N ASN A 52 -30.15 -10.08 25.19
CA ASN A 52 -28.99 -9.49 25.85
C ASN A 52 -27.89 -9.15 24.84
N ILE A 53 -27.05 -8.18 25.18
CA ILE A 53 -26.00 -7.67 24.30
C ILE A 53 -24.65 -7.92 24.95
N VAL A 54 -23.71 -8.48 24.18
CA VAL A 54 -22.29 -8.55 24.51
C VAL A 54 -21.52 -7.76 23.47
N LEU A 55 -20.84 -6.69 23.90
CA LEU A 55 -19.99 -5.86 23.04
C LEU A 55 -18.53 -6.20 23.31
N LEU A 56 -17.81 -6.64 22.28
CA LEU A 56 -16.38 -6.93 22.33
C LEU A 56 -15.63 -5.88 21.50
N SER A 57 -14.56 -5.31 22.04
CA SER A 57 -13.72 -4.34 21.32
C SER A 57 -12.30 -4.31 21.87
N ALA A 58 -11.31 -4.07 21.01
CA ALA A 58 -9.91 -3.95 21.41
C ALA A 58 -9.62 -2.65 22.18
N THR A 59 -9.89 -1.51 21.56
CA THR A 59 -9.70 -0.19 22.18
C THR A 59 -10.85 0.72 21.79
N LEU A 60 -11.58 1.21 22.79
CA LEU A 60 -12.70 2.13 22.59
C LEU A 60 -12.54 3.26 23.61
N PRO A 61 -12.14 4.48 23.21
CA PRO A 61 -11.82 5.54 24.17
C PRO A 61 -13.05 6.03 24.95
N ASN A 62 -14.20 6.09 24.29
CA ASN A 62 -15.49 6.54 24.83
C ASN A 62 -16.38 5.39 25.34
N TYR A 63 -15.78 4.29 25.83
CA TYR A 63 -16.51 3.09 26.27
C TYR A 63 -17.58 3.37 27.35
N ARG A 64 -17.39 4.38 28.21
CA ARG A 64 -18.37 4.77 29.24
C ARG A 64 -19.61 5.39 28.64
N GLU A 65 -19.42 6.33 27.73
CA GLU A 65 -20.51 7.00 27.02
C GLU A 65 -21.33 6.00 26.21
N LEU A 66 -20.64 5.07 25.53
CA LEU A 66 -21.29 3.99 24.80
C LEU A 66 -22.10 3.10 25.75
N ALA A 67 -21.50 2.62 26.84
CA ALA A 67 -22.18 1.76 27.81
C ALA A 67 -23.41 2.44 28.43
N ASP A 68 -23.30 3.74 28.75
CA ASP A 68 -24.40 4.54 29.25
C ASP A 68 -25.51 4.71 28.21
N TRP A 69 -25.17 5.00 26.96
CA TRP A 69 -26.14 5.08 25.87
C TRP A 69 -26.87 3.75 25.65
N VAL A 70 -26.13 2.64 25.53
CA VAL A 70 -26.73 1.29 25.40
C VAL A 70 -27.62 0.99 26.61
N GLY A 71 -27.17 1.27 27.83
CA GLY A 71 -27.92 1.01 29.04
C GLY A 71 -29.25 1.78 29.09
N ARG A 72 -29.25 3.05 28.66
CA ARG A 72 -30.47 3.87 28.56
C ARG A 72 -31.43 3.37 27.49
N ILE A 73 -30.94 3.11 26.27
CA ILE A 73 -31.76 2.66 25.14
C ILE A 73 -32.37 1.29 25.41
N ARG A 74 -31.58 0.36 25.96
CA ARG A 74 -32.00 -1.02 26.22
C ARG A 74 -32.73 -1.18 27.56
N ARG A 75 -32.73 -0.16 28.41
CA ARG A 75 -33.22 -0.21 29.80
C ARG A 75 -32.65 -1.41 30.59
N LYS A 76 -31.38 -1.73 30.33
CA LYS A 76 -30.67 -2.86 30.94
C LYS A 76 -29.39 -2.37 31.60
N LYS A 77 -29.00 -3.03 32.70
CA LYS A 77 -27.72 -2.78 33.35
C LYS A 77 -26.59 -3.26 32.46
N VAL A 78 -25.65 -2.36 32.16
CA VAL A 78 -24.44 -2.66 31.38
C VAL A 78 -23.26 -2.78 32.35
N TYR A 79 -22.47 -3.84 32.18
CA TYR A 79 -21.23 -4.06 32.91
C TYR A 79 -20.06 -3.79 31.97
N ILE A 80 -19.06 -3.08 32.47
CA ILE A 80 -17.88 -2.70 31.69
C ILE A 80 -16.68 -3.45 32.25
N GLU A 81 -16.07 -4.29 31.42
CA GLU A 81 -14.85 -5.03 31.76
C GLU A 81 -13.71 -4.54 30.88
N ILE A 82 -12.59 -4.15 31.49
CA ILE A 82 -11.44 -3.56 30.80
C ILE A 82 -10.16 -4.26 31.25
N THR A 83 -9.30 -4.59 30.29
CA THR A 83 -7.97 -5.12 30.56
C THR A 83 -6.93 -4.17 30.00
N TYR A 84 -6.00 -3.70 30.83
CA TYR A 84 -4.97 -2.72 30.45
C TYR A 84 -3.62 -3.35 30.05
N PHE A 85 -3.49 -4.67 30.13
CA PHE A 85 -2.27 -5.38 29.79
C PHE A 85 -2.52 -6.33 28.61
N ARG A 86 -1.48 -6.58 27.80
CA ARG A 86 -1.52 -7.63 26.78
C ARG A 86 -1.06 -8.94 27.41
N PRO A 87 -1.83 -10.05 27.30
CA PRO A 87 -1.38 -11.36 27.75
C PRO A 87 -0.06 -11.81 27.10
N VAL A 88 0.16 -11.38 25.84
CA VAL A 88 1.42 -11.56 25.12
C VAL A 88 2.07 -10.19 24.92
N PRO A 89 3.16 -9.86 25.63
CA PRO A 89 3.84 -8.58 25.50
C PRO A 89 4.52 -8.45 24.15
N LEU A 90 4.59 -7.22 23.62
CA LEU A 90 5.15 -6.93 22.30
C LEU A 90 6.54 -6.31 22.41
N ASN A 91 7.51 -6.89 21.69
CA ASN A 91 8.84 -6.35 21.53
C ASN A 91 8.95 -5.60 20.20
N HIS A 92 9.41 -4.36 20.24
CA HIS A 92 9.54 -3.50 19.06
C HIS A 92 11.00 -3.45 18.64
N TYR A 93 11.24 -3.73 17.36
CA TYR A 93 12.57 -3.72 16.76
C TYR A 93 12.65 -2.70 15.63
N ILE A 94 13.84 -2.14 15.42
CA ILE A 94 14.18 -1.38 14.23
C ILE A 94 15.19 -2.19 13.41
N ILE A 95 14.90 -2.37 12.13
CA ILE A 95 15.81 -2.97 11.15
C ILE A 95 16.47 -1.85 10.36
N ALA A 96 17.79 -1.75 10.45
CA ALA A 96 18.60 -0.78 9.69
C ALA A 96 19.78 -1.50 9.01
N GLY A 97 19.71 -1.63 7.69
CA GLY A 97 20.65 -2.45 6.93
C GLY A 97 20.54 -3.92 7.36
N LYS A 98 21.64 -4.53 7.79
CA LYS A 98 21.67 -5.93 8.25
C LYS A 98 21.52 -6.11 9.77
N LYS A 99 21.12 -5.06 10.49
CA LYS A 99 21.06 -5.06 11.95
C LYS A 99 19.61 -4.89 12.41
N MET A 100 19.15 -5.78 13.27
CA MET A 100 17.88 -5.70 13.98
C MET A 100 18.16 -5.32 15.44
N THR A 101 17.57 -4.22 15.92
CA THR A 101 17.83 -3.67 17.26
C THR A 101 16.54 -3.53 18.04
N LEU A 102 16.48 -4.07 19.26
CA LEU A 102 15.34 -3.95 20.18
C LEU A 102 15.29 -2.51 20.73
N VAL A 103 14.14 -1.84 20.57
CA VAL A 103 13.94 -0.44 21.00
C VAL A 103 12.89 -0.30 22.10
N LYS A 104 12.01 -1.28 22.26
CA LYS A 104 11.05 -1.37 23.37
C LYS A 104 10.75 -2.84 23.67
N GLU A 105 10.91 -3.25 24.91
CA GLU A 105 10.63 -4.61 25.37
C GLU A 105 9.34 -4.62 26.20
N GLY A 106 8.32 -5.35 25.74
CA GLY A 106 6.99 -5.34 26.37
C GLY A 106 6.48 -3.93 26.66
N ASP A 107 6.03 -3.69 27.90
CA ASP A 107 5.51 -2.40 28.36
C ASP A 107 6.58 -1.46 28.92
N LYS A 108 7.88 -1.78 28.77
CA LYS A 108 8.97 -0.91 29.20
C LYS A 108 9.03 0.38 28.38
N GLN A 109 9.81 1.35 28.87
CA GLN A 109 9.97 2.64 28.21
C GLN A 109 10.66 2.49 26.85
N PHE A 110 10.15 3.21 25.85
CA PHE A 110 10.72 3.25 24.51
C PHE A 110 12.05 4.01 24.50
N ASN A 111 13.12 3.39 24.01
CA ASN A 111 14.44 3.99 23.97
C ASN A 111 14.59 4.97 22.79
N LYS A 112 14.18 6.22 23.01
CA LYS A 112 14.24 7.30 22.00
C LYS A 112 15.66 7.62 21.55
N GLU A 113 16.64 7.56 22.46
CA GLU A 113 18.03 7.90 22.17
C GLU A 113 18.68 6.90 21.21
N LEU A 114 18.41 5.61 21.43
CA LEU A 114 18.86 4.53 20.55
C LEU A 114 18.29 4.66 19.14
N VAL A 115 17.02 5.05 19.00
CA VAL A 115 16.41 5.29 17.69
C VAL A 115 17.09 6.45 16.97
N LYS A 116 17.36 7.55 17.69
CA LYS A 116 18.08 8.70 17.14
C LYS A 116 19.49 8.31 16.68
N SER A 117 20.23 7.53 17.47
CA SER A 117 21.58 7.09 17.09
C SER A 117 21.57 6.18 15.86
N ILE A 118 20.61 5.25 15.77
CA ILE A 118 20.45 4.38 14.59
C ILE A 118 20.17 5.22 13.34
N PHE A 119 19.31 6.23 13.45
CA PHE A 119 18.97 7.10 12.33
C PHE A 119 20.17 7.92 11.86
N GLN A 120 20.91 8.54 12.79
CA GLN A 120 22.13 9.30 12.46
C GLN A 120 23.20 8.41 11.80
N GLU A 121 23.42 7.20 12.32
CA GLU A 121 24.35 6.25 11.70
C GLU A 121 23.93 5.88 10.27
N ALA A 122 22.63 5.71 10.03
CA ALA A 122 22.09 5.42 8.70
C ALA A 122 22.28 6.59 7.72
N LEU A 123 22.10 7.85 8.17
CA LEU A 123 22.32 9.05 7.38
C LEU A 123 23.79 9.18 6.95
N VAL A 124 24.73 9.07 7.90
CA VAL A 124 26.18 9.17 7.62
C VAL A 124 26.64 8.10 6.62
N LYS A 125 26.12 6.86 6.75
CA LYS A 125 26.41 5.78 5.78
C LYS A 125 25.89 6.11 4.38
N LYS A 126 24.72 6.75 4.28
CA LYS A 126 24.12 7.16 2.99
C LYS A 126 24.95 8.26 2.32
N GLU A 127 25.41 9.26 3.06
CA GLU A 127 26.26 10.34 2.55
C GLU A 127 27.62 9.83 2.06
N LYS A 128 28.30 8.99 2.86
CA LYS A 128 29.57 8.35 2.47
C LYS A 128 29.41 7.50 1.20
N ALA A 129 28.31 6.78 1.07
CA ALA A 129 28.02 5.98 -0.13
C ALA A 129 27.77 6.85 -1.38
N GLN A 130 27.19 8.05 -1.23
CA GLN A 130 27.00 9.00 -2.32
C GLN A 130 28.31 9.67 -2.74
N ALA A 131 29.15 10.07 -1.77
CA ALA A 131 30.48 10.63 -2.02
C ALA A 131 31.39 9.64 -2.78
N ASN A 132 31.41 8.37 -2.37
CA ASN A 132 32.18 7.33 -3.06
C ASN A 132 31.70 7.05 -4.49
N LYS A 133 30.39 7.16 -4.77
CA LYS A 133 29.85 7.04 -6.13
C LYS A 133 30.28 8.21 -7.02
N ARG A 134 30.31 9.44 -6.50
CA ARG A 134 30.80 10.63 -7.20
C ARG A 134 32.31 10.51 -7.51
N GLY A 135 33.11 10.08 -6.55
CA GLY A 135 34.56 9.87 -6.74
C GLY A 135 34.91 8.78 -7.77
N LYS A 136 34.13 7.70 -7.85
CA LYS A 136 34.31 6.64 -8.84
C LYS A 136 33.97 7.12 -10.27
N HIS A 137 32.93 7.94 -10.41
CA HIS A 137 32.53 8.51 -11.71
C HIS A 137 33.58 9.49 -12.28
N LEU A 138 34.28 10.23 -11.41
CA LEU A 138 35.40 11.10 -11.80
C LEU A 138 36.65 10.30 -12.24
N LYS A 139 36.94 9.15 -11.62
CA LYS A 139 38.04 8.26 -12.02
C LYS A 139 37.74 7.52 -13.34
N ASP A 140 36.50 7.09 -13.55
CA ASP A 140 36.10 6.43 -14.80
C ASP A 140 36.07 7.39 -15.99
N LYS A 141 35.86 8.70 -15.75
CA LYS A 141 35.97 9.74 -16.79
C LYS A 141 37.42 10.03 -17.19
N LYS A 142 38.34 10.15 -16.21
CA LYS A 142 39.79 10.30 -16.47
C LYS A 142 40.42 9.10 -17.20
N LYS A 143 39.87 7.89 -17.04
CA LYS A 143 40.36 6.69 -17.75
C LYS A 143 39.88 6.60 -19.20
N LYS A 144 38.82 7.33 -19.58
CA LYS A 144 38.33 7.41 -20.97
C LYS A 144 39.03 8.48 -21.82
N ASP A 145 39.58 9.51 -21.19
CA ASP A 145 40.34 10.57 -21.89
C ASP A 145 41.84 10.24 -22.03
N GLY A 146 42.34 9.21 -21.34
CA GLY A 146 43.75 8.78 -21.40
C GLY A 146 44.13 7.81 -22.53
N ASP A 147 43.16 7.31 -23.32
CA ASP A 147 43.38 6.31 -24.38
C ASP A 147 43.34 6.89 -25.80
N LYS A 148 43.44 8.23 -25.94
CA LYS A 148 43.52 8.91 -27.24
C LYS A 148 44.60 9.99 -27.27
N VAL A 149 45.88 9.64 -27.09
CA VAL A 149 47.02 10.27 -27.80
C VAL A 149 48.23 9.34 -27.63
N ALA A 150 48.49 8.47 -28.60
CA ALA A 150 49.81 7.85 -28.80
C ALA A 150 49.93 7.31 -30.23
N GLN A 151 50.24 8.20 -31.17
CA GLN A 151 50.80 8.05 -32.54
C GLN A 151 50.64 9.46 -33.17
N ASP A 152 51.64 10.19 -33.65
CA ASP A 152 52.81 9.81 -34.43
C ASP A 152 53.94 10.87 -34.38
N LYS A 153 55.12 10.46 -34.87
CA LYS A 153 56.41 11.14 -35.17
C LYS A 153 56.27 12.44 -36.00
N LYS A 154 57.22 13.39 -36.18
CA LYS A 154 58.68 13.61 -35.97
C LYS A 154 58.95 15.16 -36.19
N PRO A 155 60.19 15.69 -36.04
CA PRO A 155 60.48 17.11 -35.81
C PRO A 155 60.83 17.91 -37.07
N GLU A 156 60.71 19.25 -37.02
CA GLU A 156 61.68 20.18 -37.63
C GLU A 156 61.50 21.63 -37.15
N GLU A 157 62.51 22.43 -37.49
CA GLU A 157 63.04 23.66 -36.89
C GLU A 157 62.20 24.94 -37.03
N GLY A 158 62.54 25.95 -36.22
CA GLY A 158 62.67 27.32 -36.73
C GLY A 158 61.86 28.43 -36.06
N LYS A 159 62.56 29.17 -35.19
CA LYS A 159 62.68 30.65 -35.17
C LYS A 159 61.62 31.56 -34.52
N ASP A 160 62.22 32.46 -33.72
CA ASP A 160 61.94 33.87 -33.46
C ASP A 160 60.84 34.28 -32.45
N ALA A 161 61.34 34.57 -31.24
CA ALA A 161 61.29 35.86 -30.53
C ALA A 161 60.07 36.78 -30.70
N GLN A 162 59.47 37.19 -29.57
CA GLN A 162 59.45 38.57 -29.02
C GLN A 162 58.40 38.68 -27.90
N THR A 163 58.84 39.01 -26.66
CA THR A 163 58.58 40.27 -25.91
C THR A 163 57.10 40.63 -25.79
N GLU A 164 56.50 40.60 -24.60
CA GLU A 164 56.39 41.67 -23.57
C GLU A 164 54.91 41.55 -23.12
N GLY A 165 54.42 41.79 -21.91
CA GLY A 165 54.87 42.48 -20.72
C GLY A 165 53.59 42.82 -19.92
N GLY A 166 53.73 43.09 -18.62
CA GLY A 166 52.69 43.76 -17.80
C GLY A 166 51.68 42.79 -17.15
N ASN A 167 51.78 42.43 -15.86
CA ASN A 167 51.52 43.23 -14.64
C ASN A 167 50.05 43.73 -14.64
N THR A 168 49.21 43.49 -13.63
CA THR A 168 49.27 43.86 -12.20
C THR A 168 48.13 43.11 -11.45
N GLU A 169 48.34 42.62 -10.20
CA GLU A 169 47.89 43.25 -8.92
C GLU A 169 46.42 43.72 -8.92
N ALA A 170 45.59 43.57 -7.87
CA ALA A 170 45.72 42.97 -6.55
C ALA A 170 44.33 43.00 -5.88
N SER A 171 44.27 42.32 -4.72
CA SER A 171 43.57 42.73 -3.49
C SER A 171 42.03 42.70 -3.46
N GLU A 172 41.44 41.80 -2.65
CA GLU A 172 40.96 42.04 -1.25
C GLU A 172 39.60 42.75 -1.23
N LYS A 173 38.63 42.51 -0.34
CA LYS A 173 38.52 41.78 0.92
C LYS A 173 37.00 41.63 1.23
N LYS A 174 36.70 40.59 2.01
CA LYS A 174 35.72 40.46 3.12
C LYS A 174 34.61 41.52 3.29
N GLU A 175 33.39 41.08 3.60
CA GLU A 175 32.89 41.01 5.00
C GLU A 175 31.55 40.27 5.13
N ASN A 176 31.31 39.77 6.35
CA ASN A 176 30.16 39.01 6.84
C ASN A 176 28.94 39.93 7.04
N ASP A 177 27.73 39.37 7.17
CA ASP A 177 27.04 39.35 8.47
C ASP A 177 25.71 38.57 8.45
N GLU A 178 25.42 38.01 9.62
CA GLU A 178 24.22 37.27 10.02
C GLU A 178 22.99 38.18 10.14
N ALA A 179 21.78 37.63 9.98
CA ALA A 179 20.65 37.90 10.88
C ALA A 179 19.48 36.93 10.63
N LYS A 180 18.86 36.53 11.76
CA LYS A 180 17.56 35.86 11.90
C LYS A 180 16.41 36.81 11.56
N GLU A 181 15.25 36.24 11.25
CA GLU A 181 13.87 36.65 11.63
C GLU A 181 12.94 35.60 10.99
N GLY A 182 11.75 35.23 11.48
CA GLY A 182 10.77 35.86 12.35
C GLY A 182 9.38 35.45 11.82
N GLU A 183 8.43 35.15 12.70
CA GLU A 183 7.02 34.83 12.39
C GLU A 183 6.20 36.06 11.94
N SER A 184 5.15 35.85 11.14
CA SER A 184 3.87 36.61 11.08
C SER A 184 2.98 35.89 10.05
N SER A 185 1.78 35.39 10.36
CA SER A 185 0.47 36.07 10.56
C SER A 185 -0.12 36.70 9.29
N ASP A 186 -1.45 36.75 9.28
CA ASP A 186 -2.39 37.47 8.38
C ASP A 186 -3.03 36.53 7.33
N ASP A 187 -4.30 36.16 7.50
CA ASP A 187 -5.53 36.82 6.96
C ASP A 187 -5.92 36.07 5.66
N ASP A 188 -7.16 35.80 5.23
CA ASP A 188 -8.48 36.38 5.42
C ASP A 188 -9.57 35.34 5.06
N GLU A 189 -10.78 35.71 5.47
CA GLU A 189 -12.14 35.37 5.01
C GLU A 189 -12.30 34.76 3.60
N ASP A 190 -13.19 33.77 3.44
CA ASP A 190 -14.46 34.03 2.74
C ASP A 190 -15.45 32.86 2.84
N SER A 191 -16.70 33.26 3.05
CA SER A 191 -17.90 32.45 3.16
C SER A 191 -18.78 32.72 1.94
N GLU A 192 -19.19 31.68 1.22
CA GLU A 192 -20.30 31.78 0.26
C GLU A 192 -21.28 30.62 0.49
N GLU A 193 -22.48 31.01 0.90
CA GLU A 193 -23.73 30.24 0.82
C GLU A 193 -24.22 30.26 -0.63
N GLU A 194 -24.65 29.11 -1.17
CA GLU A 194 -25.66 29.07 -2.22
C GLU A 194 -26.67 27.93 -1.95
N SER A 195 -27.90 28.35 -1.65
CA SER A 195 -29.18 27.70 -1.98
C SER A 195 -29.31 27.56 -3.51
N SER A 196 -30.14 26.77 -4.18
CA SER A 196 -31.41 26.10 -3.91
C SER A 196 -31.61 25.06 -5.03
N ASP A 197 -32.48 24.06 -4.84
CA ASP A 197 -33.64 23.81 -5.70
C ASP A 197 -34.20 22.40 -5.50
N GLU A 198 -35.47 22.39 -5.11
CA GLU A 198 -36.38 21.25 -5.01
C GLU A 198 -36.93 20.94 -6.41
N GLU A 199 -37.00 19.65 -6.79
CA GLU A 199 -37.99 19.18 -7.75
C GLU A 199 -38.59 17.84 -7.30
N GLU A 200 -39.84 17.92 -6.83
CA GLU A 200 -40.79 16.82 -6.72
C GLU A 200 -41.20 16.35 -8.12
N THR A 201 -41.21 15.03 -8.38
CA THR A 201 -42.25 14.43 -9.22
C THR A 201 -42.71 13.07 -8.72
N LYS A 202 -44.02 12.86 -8.87
CA LYS A 202 -44.92 11.87 -8.28
C LYS A 202 -44.71 10.42 -8.70
N ASP A 203 -45.05 9.55 -7.76
CA ASP A 203 -45.54 8.17 -7.95
C ASP A 203 -46.61 8.04 -9.05
N THR A 204 -46.52 6.96 -9.83
CA THR A 204 -47.70 6.16 -10.18
C THR A 204 -47.34 4.68 -10.36
N SER A 205 -48.14 3.86 -9.69
CA SER A 205 -48.24 2.40 -9.70
C SER A 205 -48.68 1.82 -11.05
N GLY A 206 -48.23 0.61 -11.39
CA GLY A 206 -48.87 -0.23 -12.40
C GLY A 206 -48.10 -1.51 -12.77
N GLN A 207 -48.43 -2.63 -12.12
CA GLN A 207 -48.07 -3.98 -12.56
C GLN A 207 -49.04 -4.47 -13.64
N THR A 208 -48.54 -5.14 -14.69
CA THR A 208 -48.94 -6.50 -15.16
C THR A 208 -48.22 -6.87 -16.48
N PRO A 209 -48.08 -8.17 -16.79
CA PRO A 209 -46.89 -8.73 -17.44
C PRO A 209 -47.10 -9.04 -18.93
N VAL A 210 -46.00 -9.07 -19.72
CA VAL A 210 -46.04 -9.58 -21.10
C VAL A 210 -44.88 -10.54 -21.36
N ASP A 211 -45.25 -11.82 -21.40
CA ASP A 211 -44.77 -12.98 -22.16
C ASP A 211 -43.30 -13.05 -22.63
N ILE A 212 -42.56 -13.90 -21.93
CA ILE A 212 -41.31 -14.53 -22.37
C ILE A 212 -41.66 -15.74 -23.25
N ALA A 213 -41.90 -15.51 -24.55
CA ALA A 213 -42.03 -16.59 -25.53
C ALA A 213 -41.70 -16.13 -26.95
N ALA A 214 -40.47 -15.67 -27.21
CA ALA A 214 -39.90 -15.59 -28.57
C ALA A 214 -38.38 -15.42 -28.54
N ILE A 215 -37.64 -16.45 -28.14
CA ILE A 215 -36.26 -16.64 -28.58
C ILE A 215 -36.26 -17.90 -29.44
N LYS A 216 -36.04 -17.71 -30.75
CA LYS A 216 -35.22 -18.53 -31.66
C LYS A 216 -35.68 -18.27 -33.08
N ASP A 217 -34.88 -17.50 -33.81
CA ASP A 217 -34.45 -17.81 -35.18
C ASP A 217 -33.92 -16.53 -35.83
N GLN A 218 -32.60 -16.37 -35.83
CA GLN A 218 -31.78 -15.90 -36.96
C GLN A 218 -30.35 -15.64 -36.48
N ALA A 219 -29.51 -16.66 -36.66
CA ALA A 219 -28.07 -16.50 -36.72
C ALA A 219 -27.65 -16.19 -38.17
N ASN A 220 -26.54 -15.46 -38.29
CA ASN A 220 -25.64 -15.29 -39.44
C ASN A 220 -26.01 -14.32 -40.57
N GLN A 221 -25.45 -13.09 -40.51
CA GLN A 221 -24.58 -12.52 -41.56
C GLN A 221 -23.54 -11.54 -40.94
N PRO A 222 -22.30 -11.42 -41.45
CA PRO A 222 -21.30 -10.51 -40.90
C PRO A 222 -21.36 -9.12 -41.55
N GLU A 223 -21.86 -8.11 -40.84
CA GLU A 223 -21.75 -6.70 -41.29
C GLU A 223 -20.37 -6.11 -40.94
N LYS A 224 -19.66 -5.64 -41.98
CA LYS A 224 -18.42 -4.86 -41.85
C LYS A 224 -18.75 -3.45 -41.35
N THR A 225 -18.71 -3.25 -40.03
CA THR A 225 -18.85 -1.91 -39.44
C THR A 225 -17.57 -1.08 -39.63
N LYS A 226 -17.69 0.06 -40.31
CA LYS A 226 -16.59 1.03 -40.51
C LYS A 226 -16.22 1.66 -39.16
N LEU A 227 -14.94 1.52 -38.76
CA LEU A 227 -14.44 2.09 -37.50
C LEU A 227 -14.60 3.61 -37.44
N THR A 228 -15.07 4.08 -36.28
CA THR A 228 -15.16 5.51 -35.93
C THR A 228 -13.78 6.18 -35.87
N SER A 229 -13.74 7.49 -36.03
CA SER A 229 -12.51 8.31 -35.97
C SER A 229 -11.73 8.12 -34.65
N ASN A 230 -12.45 7.93 -33.53
CA ASN A 230 -11.86 7.65 -32.22
C ASN A 230 -11.27 6.24 -32.12
N GLN A 231 -11.93 5.20 -32.65
CA GLN A 231 -11.38 3.84 -32.65
C GLN A 231 -10.11 3.72 -33.51
N LYS A 232 -10.03 4.45 -34.63
CA LYS A 232 -8.79 4.55 -35.44
C LYS A 232 -7.65 5.23 -34.68
N ARG A 233 -7.96 6.20 -33.82
CA ARG A 233 -6.97 6.90 -32.97
C ARG A 233 -6.41 5.96 -31.88
N TYR A 234 -7.25 5.12 -31.28
CA TYR A 234 -6.82 4.10 -30.32
C TYR A 234 -5.95 3.01 -30.96
N GLN A 235 -6.28 2.53 -32.16
CA GLN A 235 -5.44 1.58 -32.89
C GLN A 235 -4.07 2.17 -33.30
N LYS A 236 -4.02 3.43 -33.74
CA LYS A 236 -2.74 4.12 -34.01
C LYS A 236 -1.89 4.27 -32.74
N LYS A 237 -2.51 4.50 -31.57
CA LYS A 237 -1.79 4.61 -30.28
C LYS A 237 -1.24 3.24 -29.85
N ALA A 238 -1.99 2.16 -30.05
CA ALA A 238 -1.56 0.78 -29.78
C ALA A 238 -0.40 0.34 -30.69
N GLN A 239 -0.46 0.63 -31.98
CA GLN A 239 0.63 0.34 -32.93
C GLN A 239 1.92 1.14 -32.63
N LYS A 240 1.79 2.36 -32.11
CA LYS A 240 2.93 3.19 -31.68
C LYS A 240 3.56 2.68 -30.38
N MET A 241 2.79 1.98 -29.54
CA MET A 241 3.32 1.29 -28.35
C MET A 241 4.02 -0.02 -28.70
N GLN A 242 3.52 -0.80 -29.68
CA GLN A 242 4.21 -1.99 -30.19
C GLN A 242 5.53 -1.66 -30.93
N LYS A 243 5.58 -0.60 -31.75
CA LYS A 243 6.86 -0.18 -32.35
C LYS A 243 7.90 0.29 -31.31
N LYS A 244 7.49 0.67 -30.11
CA LYS A 244 8.42 1.04 -29.01
C LYS A 244 8.95 -0.19 -28.24
N SER A 245 8.26 -1.33 -28.26
CA SER A 245 8.79 -2.59 -27.72
C SER A 245 9.82 -3.22 -28.64
N ASP A 246 9.64 -3.10 -29.95
CA ASP A 246 10.48 -3.81 -30.93
C ASP A 246 11.87 -3.15 -31.15
N LEU A 247 12.03 -1.87 -30.82
CA LEU A 247 13.32 -1.17 -30.85
C LEU A 247 14.18 -1.35 -29.58
N LYS A 248 13.70 -2.08 -28.56
CA LYS A 248 14.48 -2.34 -27.32
C LYS A 248 15.26 -3.65 -27.32
N HIS A 249 15.10 -4.50 -28.33
CA HIS A 249 15.91 -5.71 -28.50
C HIS A 249 17.14 -5.46 -29.38
N LYS A 250 18.06 -4.60 -28.90
CA LYS A 250 19.47 -4.57 -29.34
C LYS A 250 20.31 -3.65 -28.45
N THR A 251 20.34 -3.92 -27.15
CA THR A 251 21.51 -3.63 -26.29
C THR A 251 21.44 -4.55 -25.08
N SER A 252 22.51 -5.31 -24.86
CA SER A 252 22.73 -6.17 -23.70
C SER A 252 22.82 -5.31 -22.43
N GLY A 253 21.75 -5.33 -21.63
CA GLY A 253 21.70 -4.74 -20.30
C GLY A 253 20.44 -5.23 -19.61
N GLY A 254 20.58 -6.31 -18.83
CA GLY A 254 19.47 -6.89 -18.07
C GLY A 254 18.79 -5.83 -17.18
N PRO A 255 17.50 -6.00 -16.85
CA PRO A 255 16.77 -5.04 -16.04
C PRO A 255 17.49 -4.81 -14.71
N LYS A 256 17.80 -3.55 -14.40
CA LYS A 256 18.36 -3.16 -13.10
C LYS A 256 17.33 -3.48 -12.02
N MET A 257 17.64 -4.48 -11.20
CA MET A 257 16.89 -4.84 -9.99
C MET A 257 16.71 -3.61 -9.09
N ASN A 258 15.46 -3.25 -8.77
CA ASN A 258 15.16 -2.16 -7.85
C ASN A 258 15.75 -2.49 -6.47
N LYS A 259 16.49 -1.52 -5.90
CA LYS A 259 17.22 -1.67 -4.63
C LYS A 259 16.29 -2.07 -3.47
N SER A 260 15.04 -1.62 -3.48
CA SER A 260 14.00 -1.92 -2.47
C SER A 260 13.64 -3.40 -2.36
N ASN A 261 13.69 -4.16 -3.45
CA ASN A 261 13.26 -5.57 -3.44
C ASN A 261 14.32 -6.47 -2.79
N ASN A 262 15.60 -6.11 -2.91
CA ASN A 262 16.68 -6.82 -2.23
C ASN A 262 16.66 -6.56 -0.71
N ASP A 263 16.18 -5.38 -0.30
CA ASP A 263 16.11 -5.01 1.12
C ASP A 263 15.05 -5.85 1.86
N LEU A 264 13.88 -6.13 1.26
CA LEU A 264 12.86 -6.97 1.91
C LEU A 264 13.32 -8.43 2.08
N LYS A 265 13.88 -9.05 1.04
CA LYS A 265 14.36 -10.44 1.12
C LYS A 265 15.44 -10.60 2.20
N GLN A 266 16.32 -9.61 2.34
CA GLN A 266 17.31 -9.55 3.41
C GLN A 266 16.66 -9.43 4.79
N ASN A 267 15.65 -8.57 4.94
CA ASN A 267 14.91 -8.42 6.19
C ASN A 267 14.19 -9.70 6.60
N ILE A 268 13.58 -10.41 5.64
CA ILE A 268 12.92 -11.71 5.90
C ILE A 268 13.96 -12.74 6.33
N ASN A 269 15.12 -12.82 5.69
CA ASN A 269 16.18 -13.73 6.11
C ASN A 269 16.64 -13.43 7.55
N LEU A 270 16.78 -12.16 7.95
CA LEU A 270 17.09 -11.80 9.33
C LEU A 270 16.03 -12.29 10.32
N VAL A 271 14.75 -12.20 9.96
CA VAL A 271 13.63 -12.69 10.77
C VAL A 271 13.67 -14.21 10.89
N ILE A 272 14.00 -14.93 9.81
CA ILE A 272 14.16 -16.39 9.81
C ILE A 272 15.37 -16.82 10.66
N GLU A 273 16.53 -16.18 10.48
CA GLU A 273 17.75 -16.43 11.25
C GLU A 273 17.56 -16.20 12.76
N LYS A 274 16.62 -15.33 13.13
CA LYS A 274 16.26 -15.03 14.52
C LYS A 274 15.10 -15.88 15.03
N GLU A 275 14.62 -16.84 14.24
CA GLU A 275 13.49 -17.71 14.56
C GLU A 275 12.19 -16.95 14.90
N LEU A 276 12.01 -15.78 14.27
CA LEU A 276 10.84 -14.91 14.46
C LEU A 276 9.79 -15.08 13.35
N TYR A 277 9.65 -16.29 12.79
CA TYR A 277 8.66 -16.63 11.76
C TYR A 277 7.48 -17.40 12.38
N PRO A 278 6.25 -17.30 11.83
CA PRO A 278 5.86 -16.57 10.62
C PRO A 278 5.90 -15.04 10.78
N CYS A 279 6.07 -14.32 9.67
CA CYS A 279 6.13 -12.86 9.64
C CYS A 279 5.04 -12.28 8.72
N VAL A 280 4.36 -11.25 9.20
CA VAL A 280 3.37 -10.50 8.42
C VAL A 280 3.95 -9.12 8.10
N VAL A 281 4.05 -8.81 6.81
CA VAL A 281 4.57 -7.53 6.32
C VAL A 281 3.41 -6.65 5.88
N PHE A 282 3.18 -5.55 6.58
CA PHE A 282 2.16 -4.58 6.20
C PHE A 282 2.67 -3.66 5.09
N VAL A 283 1.97 -3.68 3.95
CA VAL A 283 2.26 -2.84 2.78
C VAL A 283 0.96 -2.20 2.33
N PHE A 284 0.95 -0.88 2.23
CA PHE A 284 -0.28 -0.10 1.99
C PHE A 284 -0.60 0.09 0.49
N SER A 285 -0.15 -0.83 -0.37
CA SER A 285 -0.45 -0.81 -1.80
C SER A 285 -0.47 -2.23 -2.39
N LYS A 286 -1.60 -2.63 -2.96
CA LYS A 286 -1.76 -3.96 -3.61
C LYS A 286 -0.68 -4.22 -4.67
N LYS A 287 -0.35 -3.20 -5.47
CA LYS A 287 0.71 -3.29 -6.48
C LYS A 287 2.08 -3.55 -5.84
N GLN A 288 2.41 -2.84 -4.77
CA GLN A 288 3.66 -3.04 -4.05
C GLN A 288 3.71 -4.40 -3.35
N CYS A 289 2.60 -4.90 -2.80
CA CYS A 289 2.52 -6.25 -2.24
C CYS A 289 2.97 -7.29 -3.28
N ASN A 290 2.41 -7.21 -4.49
CA ASN A 290 2.75 -8.14 -5.57
C ASN A 290 4.21 -8.00 -6.02
N GLU A 291 4.71 -6.78 -6.19
CA GLU A 291 6.11 -6.53 -6.57
C GLU A 291 7.11 -7.05 -5.52
N LEU A 292 6.78 -6.88 -4.24
CA LEU A 292 7.58 -7.36 -3.12
C LEU A 292 7.52 -8.89 -2.98
N ALA A 293 6.34 -9.50 -3.15
CA ALA A 293 6.18 -10.95 -3.15
C ALA A 293 6.99 -11.60 -4.27
N LEU A 294 6.91 -11.07 -5.50
CA LEU A 294 7.74 -11.52 -6.63
C LEU A 294 9.24 -11.32 -6.37
N GLY A 295 9.61 -10.26 -5.64
CA GLY A 295 10.98 -10.04 -5.19
C GLY A 295 11.51 -11.10 -4.21
N CYS A 296 10.61 -11.82 -3.55
CA CYS A 296 10.94 -12.88 -2.59
C CYS A 296 11.04 -14.27 -3.23
N VAL A 297 10.80 -14.41 -4.54
CA VAL A 297 10.91 -15.69 -5.26
C VAL A 297 12.27 -16.36 -5.00
N GLY A 298 12.22 -17.66 -4.77
CA GLY A 298 13.36 -18.49 -4.39
C GLY A 298 13.70 -18.48 -2.90
N LEU A 299 12.92 -17.79 -2.06
CA LEU A 299 12.92 -18.03 -0.62
C LEU A 299 11.95 -19.18 -0.35
N ASP A 300 12.49 -20.32 0.06
CA ASP A 300 11.72 -21.53 0.29
C ASP A 300 11.75 -21.89 1.77
N ALA A 301 10.63 -21.63 2.44
CA ALA A 301 10.47 -21.89 3.86
C ALA A 301 9.76 -23.22 4.16
N LEU A 302 9.40 -24.01 3.12
CA LEU A 302 8.61 -25.23 3.27
C LEU A 302 9.44 -26.48 2.97
N THR A 303 9.30 -27.49 3.83
CA THR A 303 9.82 -28.83 3.53
C THR A 303 9.06 -29.48 2.38
N SER A 304 9.65 -30.49 1.72
CA SER A 304 9.00 -31.25 0.65
C SER A 304 7.64 -31.83 1.10
N ARG A 305 7.53 -32.27 2.36
CA ARG A 305 6.28 -32.79 2.94
C ARG A 305 5.21 -31.72 3.06
N GLU A 306 5.58 -30.52 3.54
CA GLU A 306 4.66 -29.39 3.67
C GLU A 306 4.20 -28.88 2.31
N LYS A 307 5.11 -28.80 1.32
CA LYS A 307 4.73 -28.47 -0.05
C LYS A 307 3.72 -29.45 -0.63
N SER A 308 3.91 -30.75 -0.43
CA SER A 308 2.94 -31.75 -0.88
C SER A 308 1.58 -31.59 -0.21
N LYS A 309 1.55 -31.25 1.09
CA LYS A 309 0.30 -30.95 1.81
C LYS A 309 -0.36 -29.67 1.30
N ALA A 310 0.40 -28.58 1.14
CA ALA A 310 -0.09 -27.30 0.64
C ALA A 310 -0.66 -27.45 -0.78
N LYS A 311 0.06 -28.13 -1.68
CA LYS A 311 -0.44 -28.43 -3.04
C LYS A 311 -1.72 -29.25 -3.04
N ARG A 312 -1.82 -30.27 -2.17
CA ARG A 312 -3.04 -31.07 -2.04
C ARG A 312 -4.20 -30.23 -1.54
N PHE A 313 -3.97 -29.40 -0.53
CA PHE A 313 -4.97 -28.47 -0.01
C PHE A 313 -5.42 -27.48 -1.07
N PHE A 314 -4.49 -26.82 -1.77
CA PHE A 314 -4.79 -25.87 -2.83
C PHE A 314 -5.63 -26.51 -3.95
N LYS A 315 -5.25 -27.69 -4.43
CA LYS A 315 -6.03 -28.45 -5.43
C LYS A 315 -7.43 -28.79 -4.95
N SER A 316 -7.58 -29.18 -3.68
CA SER A 316 -8.88 -29.44 -3.08
C SER A 316 -9.74 -28.19 -2.90
N ALA A 317 -9.12 -27.01 -2.73
CA ALA A 317 -9.84 -25.75 -2.61
C ALA A 317 -10.38 -25.30 -3.98
N ILE A 318 -9.54 -25.34 -5.02
CA ILE A 318 -9.91 -24.90 -6.37
C ILE A 318 -10.80 -25.91 -7.11
N SER A 319 -10.90 -27.16 -6.66
CA SER A 319 -11.75 -28.17 -7.30
C SER A 319 -13.25 -27.83 -7.22
N LYS A 320 -13.63 -26.90 -6.34
CA LYS A 320 -15.00 -26.38 -6.22
C LYS A 320 -15.36 -25.38 -7.32
N LEU A 321 -14.36 -24.80 -7.98
CA LEU A 321 -14.53 -23.86 -9.07
C LEU A 321 -14.72 -24.60 -10.39
N ASP A 322 -15.27 -23.95 -11.40
CA ASP A 322 -15.32 -24.50 -12.75
C ASP A 322 -13.93 -24.49 -13.42
N GLU A 323 -13.81 -25.10 -14.60
CA GLU A 323 -12.52 -25.21 -15.27
C GLU A 323 -11.98 -23.85 -15.75
N ALA A 324 -12.87 -22.92 -16.13
CA ALA A 324 -12.48 -21.59 -16.58
C ALA A 324 -11.85 -20.78 -15.44
N ASP A 325 -12.49 -20.78 -14.27
CA ASP A 325 -12.05 -20.05 -13.09
C ASP A 325 -10.74 -20.62 -12.54
N ARG A 326 -10.60 -21.95 -12.49
CA ARG A 326 -9.33 -22.62 -12.10
C ARG A 326 -8.14 -22.15 -12.94
N ASN A 327 -8.39 -21.71 -14.18
CA ASN A 327 -7.36 -21.36 -15.15
C ASN A 327 -7.01 -19.87 -15.20
N ILE A 328 -7.66 -19.02 -14.40
CA ILE A 328 -7.38 -17.59 -14.33
C ILE A 328 -5.94 -17.35 -13.84
N HIS A 329 -5.30 -16.32 -14.42
CA HIS A 329 -3.90 -15.97 -14.15
C HIS A 329 -3.58 -15.82 -12.66
N GLN A 330 -4.46 -15.17 -11.90
CA GLN A 330 -4.26 -14.92 -10.48
C GLN A 330 -4.17 -16.22 -9.66
N ILE A 331 -4.97 -17.24 -9.98
CA ILE A 331 -4.91 -18.54 -9.29
C ILE A 331 -3.59 -19.24 -9.60
N LYS A 332 -3.13 -19.16 -10.84
CA LYS A 332 -1.83 -19.72 -11.27
C LYS A 332 -0.64 -19.02 -10.60
N GLU A 333 -0.72 -17.71 -10.43
CA GLU A 333 0.30 -16.95 -9.69
C GLU A 333 0.36 -17.35 -8.22
N ILE A 334 -0.80 -17.56 -7.57
CA ILE A 334 -0.88 -18.02 -6.17
C ILE A 334 -0.31 -19.44 -6.01
N GLU A 335 -0.49 -20.33 -6.99
CA GLU A 335 0.11 -21.68 -6.94
C GLU A 335 1.65 -21.64 -7.06
N TYR A 336 2.18 -20.65 -7.78
CA TYR A 336 3.61 -20.54 -8.07
C TYR A 336 4.41 -19.80 -6.98
N CYS A 337 3.79 -18.86 -6.27
CA CYS A 337 4.41 -18.10 -5.18
C CYS A 337 4.53 -18.93 -3.90
#